data_AF-A0A832FEK6-F1
#
_entry.id   AF-A0A832FEK6-F1
#
_cell.length_a   1.000
_cell.length_b   1.000
_cell.length_c   1.000
_cell.angle_alpha   90.00
_cell.angle_beta   90.00
_cell.angle_gamma   90.00
#
_symmetry.space_group_name_H-M   'P 1'
#
loop_
_entity.id
_entity.type
_entity.pdbx_description
1 polymer ?
#
loop_
_entity_poly.entity_id
_entity_poly.type
_entity_poly.pdbx_seq_one_letter_code
_entity_poly.pdbx_strand_id
1 'polypeptide(L)' 'MARYVCKVKVTPRAARIECLDTVTGERVVRDVPWDWLTQGQIEGLKRHPDFEVTVEPVEEHT' A
#
# COMPACT_ATOMS: atom_id res chain seq x y z
N MET A 1 -10.22 9.37 -14.24
CA MET A 1 -10.88 8.45 -13.29
C MET A 1 -10.00 7.22 -13.17
N ALA A 2 -9.57 6.85 -11.97
CA ALA A 2 -8.76 5.66 -11.80
C ALA A 2 -9.63 4.41 -11.82
N ARG A 3 -9.15 3.43 -12.60
CA ARG A 3 -9.78 2.12 -12.74
C ARG A 3 -9.61 1.24 -11.49
N TYR A 4 -8.57 1.51 -10.71
CA TYR A 4 -8.24 0.76 -9.51
C TYR A 4 -8.12 1.69 -8.32
N VAL A 5 -8.70 1.28 -7.20
CA VAL A 5 -8.44 1.88 -5.89
C VAL A 5 -7.62 0.89 -5.10
N CYS A 6 -6.47 1.32 -4.59
CA CYS A 6 -5.53 0.46 -3.89
C CYS A 6 -5.40 0.85 -2.43
N LYS A 7 -5.40 -0.13 -1.54
CA LYS A 7 -5.06 -0.01 -0.13
C LYS A 7 -3.70 -0.63 0.12
N VAL A 8 -2.78 0.14 0.67
CA VAL A 8 -1.42 -0.31 0.97
C VAL A 8 -1.23 -0.32 2.48
N LYS A 9 -1.02 -1.51 3.04
CA LYS A 9 -0.65 -1.69 4.45
C LYS A 9 0.83 -2.00 4.54
N VAL A 10 1.61 -1.05 5.05
CA VAL A 10 3.05 -1.22 5.28
C VAL A 10 3.28 -1.61 6.73
N THR A 11 4.01 -2.69 6.95
CA THR A 11 4.46 -3.16 8.27
C THR A 11 5.98 -3.29 8.29
N PRO A 12 6.63 -3.41 9.46
CA PRO A 12 8.07 -3.64 9.57
C PRO A 12 8.63 -4.88 8.86
N ARG A 13 7.76 -5.84 8.51
CA ARG A 13 8.15 -7.14 7.93
C ARG A 13 7.78 -7.27 6.45
N ALA A 14 6.69 -6.64 6.05
CA ALA A 14 6.16 -6.72 4.69
C ALA A 14 5.23 -5.52 4.39
N ALA A 15 5.04 -5.24 3.11
CA ALA A 15 3.95 -4.40 2.64
C ALA A 15 2.92 -5.24 1.89
N ARG A 16 1.65 -5.11 2.26
CA ARG A 16 0.52 -5.71 1.56
C ARG A 16 -0.18 -4.65 0.73
N ILE A 17 -0.31 -4.91 -0.56
CA ILE A 17 -1.01 -4.04 -1.51
C ILE A 17 -2.27 -4.79 -1.96
N GLU A 18 -3.43 -4.20 -1.68
CA GLU A 18 -4.73 -4.69 -2.15
C GLU A 18 -5.28 -3.68 -3.15
N CYS A 19 -5.62 -4.11 -4.35
CA CYS A 19 -6.24 -3.26 -5.37
C CYS A 19 -7.59 -3.83 -5.76
N LEU A 20 -8.60 -2.96 -5.83
CA LEU A 20 -9.95 -3.27 -6.28
C LEU A 20 -10.20 -2.60 -7.63
N ASP A 21 -10.52 -3.38 -8.66
CA ASP A 21 -11.09 -2.85 -9.90
C ASP A 21 -12.52 -2.40 -9.61
N THR A 22 -12.80 -1.10 -9.72
CA THR A 22 -14.10 -0.53 -9.39
C THR A 22 -15.16 -0.78 -10.46
N VAL A 23 -14.77 -1.32 -11.62
CA VAL A 23 -15.65 -1.66 -12.74
C VAL A 23 -16.04 -3.13 -12.72
N THR A 24 -15.06 -4.02 -12.54
CA THR A 24 -15.29 -5.48 -12.55
C THR A 24 -15.54 -6.06 -11.16
N GLY A 25 -15.13 -5.34 -10.10
CA GLY A 25 -15.14 -5.83 -8.72
C GLY A 25 -14.00 -6.81 -8.41
N GLU A 26 -13.08 -7.04 -9.34
CA GLU A 26 -11.95 -7.95 -9.13
C GLU A 26 -10.99 -7.40 -8.07
N ARG A 27 -10.54 -8.27 -7.16
CA ARG A 27 -9.57 -7.94 -6.11
C ARG A 27 -8.26 -8.64 -6.38
N VAL A 28 -7.19 -7.86 -6.38
CA VAL A 28 -5.82 -8.35 -6.48
C VAL A 28 -5.10 -8.00 -5.18
N VAL A 29 -4.58 -9.01 -4.50
CA VAL A 29 -3.79 -8.86 -3.27
C VAL A 29 -2.37 -9.32 -3.54
N ARG A 30 -1.39 -8.50 -3.18
CA ARG A 30 0.03 -8.83 -3.30
C ARG A 30 0.78 -8.46 -2.04
N ASP A 31 1.50 -9.43 -1.50
CA ASP A 31 2.49 -9.22 -0.45
C ASP A 31 3.84 -8.98 -1.09
N VAL A 32 4.51 -7.90 -0.68
CA VAL A 32 5.88 -7.59 -1.08
C VAL A 32 6.74 -7.38 0.16
N PRO A 33 8.06 -7.64 0.07
CA PRO A 33 9.00 -7.28 1.14
C PRO A 33 8.90 -5.78 1.49
N TRP A 34 9.11 -5.42 2.75
CA TRP A 34 8.99 -4.02 3.17
C TRP A 34 10.07 -3.12 2.53
N ASP A 35 11.24 -3.69 2.23
CA ASP A 35 12.38 -3.02 1.57
C ASP A 35 12.11 -2.66 0.11
N TRP A 36 11.05 -3.21 -0.51
CA TRP A 36 10.62 -2.84 -1.86
C TRP A 36 9.94 -1.48 -1.94
N LEU A 37 9.42 -0.97 -0.82
CA LEU A 37 8.80 0.35 -0.75
C LEU A 37 9.69 1.29 0.07
N THR A 38 10.42 2.15 -0.64
CA THR A 38 11.16 3.23 -0.01
C THR A 38 10.21 4.25 0.62
N GLN A 39 10.68 4.98 1.64
CA GLN A 39 9.90 6.05 2.27
C GLN A 39 9.38 7.07 1.25
N GLY A 40 10.19 7.42 0.24
CA GLY A 40 9.78 8.33 -0.84
C GLY A 40 8.63 7.78 -1.70
N GLN A 41 8.63 6.48 -2.00
CA GLN A 41 7.52 5.83 -2.71
C GLN A 41 6.25 5.79 -1.86
N ILE A 42 6.37 5.49 -0.56
CA ILE A 42 5.24 5.50 0.39
C ILE A 42 4.60 6.89 0.44
N GLU A 43 5.41 7.94 0.57
CA GLU A 43 4.92 9.32 0.57
C GLU A 43 4.29 9.73 -0.78
N GLY A 44 4.83 9.24 -1.89
CA GLY A 44 4.23 9.41 -3.22
C GLY A 44 2.85 8.75 -3.32
N LEU A 45 2.73 7.53 -2.82
CA LEU A 45 1.45 6.78 -2.80
C LEU A 45 0.42 7.47 -1.89
N LYS A 46 0.81 7.97 -0.72
CA LYS A 46 -0.10 8.72 0.18
C LYS A 46 -0.73 9.95 -0.46
N ARG A 47 -0.03 10.58 -1.41
CA ARG A 47 -0.51 11.78 -2.12
C ARG A 47 -1.38 11.44 -3.33
N HIS A 48 -1.41 10.17 -3.75
CA HIS A 48 -2.19 9.74 -4.89
C HIS A 48 -3.65 9.49 -4.45
N PRO A 49 -4.65 10.13 -5.10
CA PRO A 49 -6.05 10.06 -4.65
C PRO A 49 -6.65 8.64 -4.69
N ASP A 50 -6.04 7.76 -5.47
CA ASP A 50 -6.49 6.37 -5.66
C ASP A 50 -5.84 5.37 -4.69
N PHE A 51 -4.94 5.84 -3.84
CA PHE A 51 -4.21 5.01 -2.89
C PHE A 51 -4.52 5.45 -1.45
N GLU A 52 -5.01 4.50 -0.66
CA GLU A 52 -5.11 4.64 0.79
C GLU A 52 -3.92 3.91 1.41
N VAL A 53 -2.96 4.64 1.98
CA VAL A 53 -1.74 4.06 2.53
C VAL A 53 -1.76 4.15 4.05
N THR A 54 -1.66 3.00 4.72
CA THR A 54 -1.51 2.89 6.17
C THR A 54 -0.14 2.31 6.48
N VAL A 55 0.62 3.01 7.32
CA VAL A 55 1.93 2.54 7.81
C VAL A 55 1.76 2.23 9.29
N GLU A 56 1.93 0.98 9.66
CA GLU A 56 1.98 0.61 11.08
C GLU A 56 3.37 0.98 11.63
N PRO A 57 3.44 1.71 12.75
CA PRO A 57 4.70 2.09 13.35
C PRO A 57 5.51 0.83 13.68
N VAL A 58 6.76 0.83 13.27
CA VAL A 58 7.77 -0.07 13.82
C VAL A 58 7.86 0.27 15.30
N GLU A 59 7.48 -0.64 16.20
CA GLU A 59 7.93 -0.51 17.58
C GLU A 59 9.45 -0.61 17.54
N GLU A 60 10.11 0.54 17.65
CA GLU A 60 11.53 0.63 17.95
C GLU A 60 11.74 -0.01 19.33
N HIS A 61 12.18 -1.28 19.33
CA HIS A 61 12.93 -1.80 20.45
C HIS A 61 14.28 -1.08 20.45
N THR A 62 14.35 0.03 21.19
CA THR A 62 15.53 0.60 21.89
C THR A 62 16.91 0.20 21.38
#